data_AF-A0A0Q8GGD3-F1
#
_entry.id   AF-A0A0Q8GGD3-F1
#
_cell.length_a   1.000
_cell.length_b   1.000
_cell.length_c   1.000
_cell.angle_alpha   90.00
_cell.angle_beta   90.00
_cell.angle_gamma   90.00
#
_symmetry.space_group_name_H-M   'P 1'
#
loop_
_entity.id
_entity.type
_entity.pdbx_description
1 polymer ?
#
loop_
_entity_poly.entity_id
_entity_poly.type
_entity_poly.pdbx_seq_one_letter_code
_entity_poly.pdbx_strand_id
1 'polypeptide(L)'
;MASDLTPQQAAEESLRAGDPRAALAKLTEAVRAKPADAKLRTFLSQLLSVLGQWERAHTQLNVVADLDKLAIPMRETVGHAIRCELLRAEVFAGKRTPVVFGQPEAWVAQLIESLRQQGEGNVQLAADLAAKAFDAAPANAGSLDGQRFEWLADADSRLGPVLEVCLNGHYTWVPFKHLSKVHFDAPEDLRDCVWTPAQLSFTNGGNSVALVPTRYPGSEKSDDGLINLARKTEWQPLPGEERYAGLGQRVLTSDIGDHDLMAIRDITFDVTEAS
;
A
#
# COMPACT_ATOMS: atom_id res chain seq x y z
N MET A 1 -0.30 -38.28 -19.87
CA MET A 1 0.75 -38.19 -18.84
C MET A 1 0.79 -36.74 -18.41
N ALA A 2 0.26 -36.42 -17.23
CA ALA A 2 0.45 -35.09 -16.67
C ALA A 2 1.96 -34.92 -16.45
N SER A 3 2.55 -33.89 -17.04
CA SER A 3 3.92 -33.51 -16.73
C SER A 3 3.97 -33.18 -15.24
N ASP A 4 4.70 -33.96 -14.44
CA ASP A 4 4.91 -33.62 -13.03
C ASP A 4 5.60 -32.26 -12.97
N LEU A 5 4.85 -31.25 -12.53
CA LEU A 5 5.34 -29.88 -12.42
C LEU A 5 6.46 -29.85 -11.39
N THR A 6 7.52 -29.08 -11.69
CA THR A 6 8.52 -28.79 -10.66
C THR A 6 7.86 -28.03 -9.50
N PRO A 7 8.39 -28.11 -8.26
CA PRO A 7 7.83 -27.38 -7.13
C PRO A 7 7.72 -25.85 -7.37
N GLN A 8 8.63 -25.27 -8.16
CA GLN A 8 8.55 -23.88 -8.58
C GLN A 8 7.33 -23.62 -9.48
N GLN A 9 7.16 -24.40 -10.55
CA GLN A 9 6.02 -24.24 -11.47
C GLN A 9 4.69 -24.45 -10.75
N ALA A 10 4.63 -25.43 -9.85
CA ALA A 10 3.45 -25.68 -9.04
C ALA A 10 3.14 -24.50 -8.10
N ALA A 11 4.14 -23.79 -7.59
CA ALA A 11 3.95 -22.58 -6.78
C ALA A 11 3.42 -21.41 -7.62
N GLU A 12 3.95 -21.21 -8.82
CA GLU A 12 3.46 -20.20 -9.77
C GLU A 12 2.00 -20.46 -10.16
N GLU A 13 1.63 -21.72 -10.41
CA GLU A 13 0.24 -22.09 -10.70
C GLU A 13 -0.70 -21.81 -9.52
N SER A 14 -0.27 -22.11 -8.29
CA SER A 14 -1.05 -21.75 -7.10
C SER A 14 -1.27 -20.24 -6.99
N LEU A 15 -0.29 -19.40 -7.35
CA LEU A 15 -0.49 -17.95 -7.40
C LEU A 15 -1.43 -17.52 -8.53
N ARG A 16 -1.36 -18.14 -9.70
CA ARG A 16 -2.32 -17.88 -10.79
C ARG A 16 -3.74 -18.22 -10.34
N ALA A 17 -3.90 -19.31 -9.60
CA ALA A 17 -5.17 -19.73 -9.00
C ALA A 17 -5.63 -18.88 -7.80
N GLY A 18 -4.84 -17.90 -7.36
CA GLY A 18 -5.22 -17.01 -6.25
C GLY A 18 -4.95 -17.59 -4.86
N ASP A 19 -4.09 -18.60 -4.74
CA ASP A 19 -3.76 -19.26 -3.47
C ASP A 19 -2.27 -19.05 -3.09
N PRO A 20 -1.93 -17.91 -2.44
CA PRO A 20 -0.57 -17.63 -2.02
C PRO A 20 -0.08 -18.55 -0.90
N ARG A 21 -0.97 -19.16 -0.10
CA ARG A 21 -0.58 -20.08 0.99
C ARG A 21 -0.13 -21.43 0.43
N ALA A 22 -0.87 -22.00 -0.52
CA ALA A 22 -0.44 -23.19 -1.23
C ALA A 22 0.84 -22.94 -2.04
N ALA A 23 0.97 -21.76 -2.66
CA ALA A 23 2.20 -21.36 -3.32
C ALA A 23 3.40 -21.34 -2.36
N LEU A 24 3.22 -20.85 -1.13
CA LEU A 24 4.29 -20.77 -0.14
C LEU A 24 4.80 -22.16 0.26
N ALA A 25 3.90 -23.12 0.44
CA ALA A 25 4.27 -24.50 0.76
C ALA A 25 5.16 -25.10 -0.35
N LYS A 26 4.70 -25.04 -1.60
CA LYS A 26 5.42 -25.57 -2.77
C LYS A 26 6.75 -24.84 -3.03
N LEU A 27 6.77 -23.52 -2.89
CA LEU A 27 7.99 -22.72 -3.07
C LEU A 27 9.03 -23.02 -1.98
N THR A 28 8.59 -23.33 -0.76
CA THR A 28 9.49 -23.75 0.32
C THR A 28 10.21 -25.06 -0.04
N GLU A 29 9.52 -26.01 -0.67
CA GLU A 29 10.13 -27.24 -1.18
C GLU A 29 11.14 -26.97 -2.30
N ALA A 30 10.80 -26.08 -3.24
CA ALA A 30 11.70 -25.66 -4.31
C ALA A 30 13.02 -25.06 -3.76
N VAL A 31 12.90 -24.17 -2.77
CA VAL A 31 14.06 -23.53 -2.12
C VAL A 31 14.87 -24.55 -1.32
N ARG A 32 14.25 -25.54 -0.67
CA ARG A 32 14.98 -26.63 0.02
C ARG A 32 15.78 -27.48 -0.95
N ALA A 33 15.24 -27.75 -2.14
CA ALA A 33 15.94 -28.50 -3.18
C ALA A 33 17.11 -27.71 -3.80
N LYS A 34 17.02 -26.37 -3.83
CA LYS A 34 18.03 -25.47 -4.42
C LYS A 34 18.32 -24.27 -3.51
N PRO A 35 18.97 -24.47 -2.35
CA PRO A 35 19.06 -23.44 -1.32
C PRO A 35 19.92 -22.22 -1.70
N ALA A 36 20.81 -22.36 -2.68
CA ALA A 36 21.68 -21.31 -3.19
C ALA A 36 21.12 -20.59 -4.45
N ASP A 37 19.88 -20.89 -4.85
CA ASP A 37 19.24 -20.21 -5.98
C ASP A 37 18.65 -18.86 -5.54
N ALA A 38 19.32 -17.77 -5.91
CA ALA A 38 18.90 -16.42 -5.56
C ALA A 38 17.50 -16.06 -6.10
N LYS A 39 17.10 -16.56 -7.27
CA LYS A 39 15.79 -16.25 -7.86
C LYS A 39 14.66 -16.88 -7.06
N LEU A 40 14.82 -18.13 -6.63
CA LEU A 40 13.85 -18.79 -5.74
C LEU A 40 13.76 -18.10 -4.38
N ARG A 41 14.88 -17.59 -3.85
CA ARG A 41 14.91 -16.82 -2.60
C ARG A 41 14.20 -15.46 -2.74
N THR A 42 14.39 -14.76 -3.86
CA THR A 42 13.66 -13.54 -4.18
C THR A 42 12.17 -13.81 -4.29
N PHE A 43 11.77 -14.85 -5.01
CA PHE A 43 10.36 -15.24 -5.10
C PHE A 43 9.78 -15.54 -3.70
N LEU A 44 10.52 -16.29 -2.87
CA LEU A 44 10.09 -16.59 -1.51
C LEU A 44 9.95 -15.33 -0.65
N SER A 45 10.87 -14.37 -0.73
CA SER A 45 10.74 -13.11 0.01
C SER A 45 9.49 -12.33 -0.40
N GLN A 46 9.22 -12.23 -1.71
CA GLN A 46 8.05 -11.50 -2.20
C GLN A 46 6.74 -12.18 -1.75
N LEU A 47 6.67 -13.51 -1.82
CA LEU A 47 5.50 -14.26 -1.38
C LEU A 47 5.27 -14.18 0.14
N LEU A 48 6.35 -14.15 0.93
CA LEU A 48 6.26 -13.91 2.36
C LEU A 48 5.75 -12.49 2.66
N SER A 49 6.13 -11.48 1.86
CA SER A 49 5.59 -10.12 1.96
C SER A 49 4.09 -10.05 1.62
N VAL A 50 3.63 -10.78 0.60
CA VAL A 50 2.19 -10.88 0.27
C VAL A 50 1.38 -11.39 1.48
N LEU A 51 1.91 -12.40 2.16
CA LEU A 51 1.30 -13.05 3.34
C LEU A 51 1.63 -12.35 4.68
N GLY A 52 2.25 -11.17 4.65
CA GLY A 52 2.53 -10.40 5.87
C GLY A 52 3.55 -11.03 6.82
N GLN A 53 4.33 -12.01 6.35
CA GLN A 53 5.35 -12.70 7.15
C GLN A 53 6.65 -11.89 7.13
N TRP A 54 6.57 -10.66 7.65
CA TRP A 54 7.56 -9.59 7.52
C TRP A 54 8.98 -9.97 7.92
N GLU A 55 9.14 -10.59 9.09
CA GLU A 55 10.45 -11.02 9.61
C GLU A 55 11.08 -12.10 8.73
N ARG A 56 10.27 -13.07 8.28
CA ARG A 56 10.72 -14.13 7.37
C ARG A 56 11.07 -13.56 6.00
N ALA A 57 10.27 -12.63 5.47
CA ALA A 57 10.54 -11.94 4.21
C ALA A 57 11.88 -11.19 4.27
N HIS A 58 12.09 -10.40 5.32
CA HIS A 58 13.33 -9.66 5.55
C HIS A 58 14.55 -10.60 5.68
N THR A 59 14.38 -11.73 6.35
CA THR A 59 15.43 -12.76 6.46
C THR A 59 15.81 -13.32 5.09
N GLN A 60 14.82 -13.63 4.24
CA GLN A 60 15.10 -14.09 2.87
C GLN A 60 15.77 -13.00 2.02
N LEU A 61 15.41 -11.72 2.18
CA LEU A 61 16.08 -10.62 1.47
C LEU A 61 17.57 -10.50 1.82
N ASN A 62 17.94 -10.72 3.10
CA ASN A 62 19.35 -10.76 3.48
C ASN A 62 20.08 -11.91 2.78
N VAL A 63 19.48 -13.10 2.73
CA VAL A 63 20.04 -14.25 2.01
C VAL A 63 20.19 -13.97 0.51
N VAL A 64 19.20 -13.31 -0.10
CA VAL A 64 19.28 -12.89 -1.52
C VAL A 64 20.49 -11.97 -1.73
N ALA A 65 20.67 -10.95 -0.88
CA ALA A 65 21.80 -10.02 -0.96
C ALA A 65 23.17 -10.68 -0.65
N ASP A 66 23.18 -11.79 0.07
CA ASP A 66 24.38 -12.60 0.30
C ASP A 66 24.76 -13.45 -0.92
N LEU A 67 23.77 -14.03 -1.59
CA LEU A 67 23.95 -14.85 -2.81
C LEU A 67 24.22 -14.01 -4.06
N ASP A 68 23.59 -12.84 -4.17
CA ASP A 68 23.72 -11.92 -5.30
C ASP A 68 23.87 -10.47 -4.82
N LYS A 69 25.08 -9.93 -4.96
CA LYS A 69 25.40 -8.56 -4.53
C LYS A 69 24.70 -7.49 -5.37
N LEU A 70 24.23 -7.81 -6.57
CA LEU A 70 23.41 -6.88 -7.38
C LEU A 70 22.02 -6.65 -6.76
N ALA A 71 21.58 -7.52 -5.84
CA ALA A 71 20.29 -7.40 -5.16
C ALA A 71 20.33 -6.52 -3.90
N ILE A 72 21.49 -5.99 -3.49
CA ILE A 72 21.62 -5.13 -2.30
C ILE A 72 20.66 -3.92 -2.33
N PRO A 73 20.55 -3.15 -3.44
CA PRO A 73 19.62 -2.02 -3.49
C PRO A 73 18.16 -2.45 -3.30
N MET A 74 17.74 -3.57 -3.90
CA MET A 74 16.40 -4.13 -3.70
C MET A 74 16.19 -4.50 -2.23
N ARG A 75 17.18 -5.15 -1.59
CA ARG A 75 17.12 -5.51 -0.18
C ARG A 75 16.89 -4.28 0.71
N GLU A 76 17.62 -3.19 0.47
CA GLU A 76 17.44 -1.95 1.25
C GLU A 76 16.04 -1.35 1.06
N THR A 77 15.62 -1.19 -0.19
CA THR A 77 14.31 -0.61 -0.53
C THR A 77 13.15 -1.43 0.05
N VAL A 78 13.14 -2.75 -0.15
CA VAL A 78 12.08 -3.61 0.39
C VAL A 78 12.19 -3.73 1.91
N GLY A 79 13.40 -3.72 2.47
CA GLY A 79 13.61 -3.69 3.92
C GLY A 79 13.01 -2.44 4.58
N HIS A 80 13.10 -1.29 3.92
CA HIS A 80 12.42 -0.07 4.34
C HIS A 80 10.89 -0.18 4.24
N ALA A 81 10.38 -0.71 3.12
CA ALA A 81 8.95 -0.92 2.93
C ALA A 81 8.35 -1.84 4.02
N ILE A 82 9.04 -2.92 4.36
CA ILE A 82 8.64 -3.84 5.45
C ILE A 82 8.57 -3.11 6.81
N ARG A 83 9.54 -2.26 7.13
CA ARG A 83 9.48 -1.46 8.38
C ARG A 83 8.30 -0.49 8.37
N CYS A 84 7.97 0.06 7.21
CA CYS A 84 6.82 0.94 7.04
C CYS A 84 5.50 0.19 7.27
N GLU A 85 5.37 -1.07 6.88
CA GLU A 85 4.19 -1.90 7.19
C GLU A 85 3.96 -2.05 8.70
N LEU A 86 5.03 -2.29 9.46
CA LEU A 86 4.95 -2.40 10.92
C LEU A 86 4.48 -1.09 11.56
N LEU A 87 4.98 0.05 11.08
CA LEU A 87 4.54 1.36 11.54
C LEU A 87 3.10 1.67 11.10
N ARG A 88 2.75 1.32 9.85
CA ARG A 88 1.41 1.48 9.30
C ARG A 88 0.37 0.75 10.17
N ALA A 89 0.64 -0.50 10.54
CA ALA A 89 -0.27 -1.27 11.39
C ALA A 89 -0.52 -0.57 12.74
N GLU A 90 0.52 0.02 13.35
CA GLU A 90 0.39 0.75 14.62
C GLU A 90 -0.35 2.09 14.45
N VAL A 91 -0.19 2.78 13.31
CA VAL A 91 -0.92 4.01 13.00
C VAL A 91 -2.42 3.74 12.89
N PHE A 92 -2.81 2.75 12.10
CA PHE A 92 -4.23 2.40 11.94
C PHE A 92 -4.84 1.74 13.18
N ALA A 93 -4.01 1.23 14.11
CA ALA A 93 -4.43 0.81 15.43
C ALA A 93 -4.55 1.96 16.45
N GLY A 94 -4.27 3.21 16.05
CA GLY A 94 -4.33 4.38 16.93
C GLY A 94 -3.19 4.48 17.94
N LYS A 95 -2.10 3.72 17.77
CA LYS A 95 -0.98 3.63 18.72
C LYS A 95 0.20 4.52 18.36
N ARG A 96 0.27 4.97 17.10
CA ARG A 96 1.33 5.86 16.61
C ARG A 96 0.75 6.92 15.67
N THR A 97 1.44 8.04 15.61
CA THR A 97 1.19 9.12 14.66
C THR A 97 2.04 8.90 13.41
N PRO A 98 1.48 8.99 12.19
CA PRO A 98 2.27 8.96 10.96
C PRO A 98 3.11 10.24 10.83
N VAL A 99 4.20 10.17 10.08
CA VAL A 99 4.83 11.41 9.57
C VAL A 99 3.88 12.02 8.55
N VAL A 100 3.63 13.32 8.62
CA VAL A 100 2.83 14.05 7.63
C VAL A 100 3.78 14.90 6.80
N PHE A 101 3.68 14.78 5.47
CA PHE A 101 4.47 15.59 4.56
C PHE A 101 3.90 17.01 4.47
N GLY A 102 4.79 18.01 4.50
CA GLY A 102 4.39 19.42 4.42
C GLY A 102 4.09 20.03 5.79
N GLN A 103 3.37 21.15 5.78
CA GLN A 103 2.98 21.84 7.01
C GLN A 103 1.77 21.14 7.64
N PRO A 104 1.73 20.95 8.97
CA PRO A 104 0.60 20.32 9.64
C PRO A 104 -0.71 21.06 9.39
N GLU A 105 -1.68 20.41 8.76
CA GLU A 105 -3.03 20.93 8.60
C GLU A 105 -3.94 20.40 9.70
N ALA A 106 -4.83 21.26 10.19
CA ALA A 106 -5.75 20.92 11.28
C ALA A 106 -6.63 19.70 10.96
N TRP A 107 -7.09 19.58 9.71
CA TRP A 107 -7.94 18.47 9.28
C TRP A 107 -7.19 17.12 9.29
N VAL A 108 -5.91 17.10 8.92
CA VAL A 108 -5.08 15.88 8.99
C VAL A 108 -4.87 15.47 10.45
N ALA A 109 -4.63 16.45 11.33
CA ALA A 109 -4.50 16.18 12.76
C ALA A 109 -5.79 15.60 13.36
N GLN A 110 -6.97 16.11 12.95
CA GLN A 110 -8.27 15.56 13.35
C GLN A 110 -8.47 14.12 12.85
N LEU A 111 -8.05 13.82 11.62
CA LEU A 111 -8.14 12.48 11.06
C LEU A 111 -7.22 11.50 11.82
N ILE A 112 -5.99 11.90 12.14
CA ILE A 112 -5.09 11.08 12.97
C ILE A 112 -5.65 10.87 14.38
N GLU A 113 -6.20 11.93 14.98
CA GLU A 113 -6.85 11.84 16.30
C GLU A 113 -8.07 10.90 16.25
N SER A 114 -8.79 10.86 15.13
CA SER A 114 -9.89 9.90 14.95
C SER A 114 -9.43 8.45 15.06
N LEU A 115 -8.26 8.10 14.50
CA LEU A 115 -7.66 6.77 14.61
C LEU A 115 -7.25 6.45 16.05
N ARG A 116 -6.67 7.43 16.75
CA ARG A 116 -6.28 7.29 18.17
C ARG A 116 -7.51 7.00 19.04
N GLN A 117 -8.57 7.80 18.88
CA GLN A 117 -9.83 7.64 19.62
C GLN A 117 -10.50 6.31 19.31
N GLN A 118 -10.46 5.86 18.04
CA GLN A 118 -10.94 4.54 17.65
C GLN A 118 -10.17 3.42 18.35
N GLY A 119 -8.83 3.53 18.42
CA GLY A 119 -7.97 2.58 19.13
C GLY A 119 -8.24 2.51 20.65
N GLU A 120 -8.70 3.61 21.25
CA GLU A 120 -9.11 3.68 22.66
C GLU A 120 -10.56 3.22 22.91
N GLY A 121 -11.31 2.89 21.86
CA GLY A 121 -12.71 2.49 21.96
C GLY A 121 -13.71 3.65 22.04
N ASN A 122 -13.26 4.89 21.86
CA ASN A 122 -14.11 6.09 21.81
C ASN A 122 -14.74 6.27 20.43
N VAL A 123 -15.56 5.29 20.05
CA VAL A 123 -16.05 5.08 18.68
C VAL A 123 -16.81 6.29 18.11
N GLN A 124 -17.73 6.89 18.87
CA GLN A 124 -18.50 8.04 18.38
C GLN A 124 -17.62 9.26 18.16
N LEU A 125 -16.71 9.54 19.10
CA LEU A 125 -15.77 10.66 18.98
C LEU A 125 -14.86 10.49 17.77
N ALA A 126 -14.40 9.26 17.49
CA ALA A 126 -13.64 8.97 16.29
C ALA A 126 -14.44 9.27 15.01
N ALA A 127 -15.72 8.89 14.95
CA ALA A 127 -16.57 9.20 13.80
C ALA A 127 -16.78 10.72 13.62
N ASP A 128 -17.06 11.44 14.70
CA ASP A 128 -17.27 12.89 14.66
C ASP A 128 -16.01 13.65 14.22
N LEU A 129 -14.83 13.18 14.65
CA LEU A 129 -13.54 13.77 14.26
C LEU A 129 -13.23 13.51 12.78
N ALA A 130 -13.50 12.30 12.28
CA ALA A 130 -13.31 11.97 10.88
C ALA A 130 -14.24 12.81 9.98
N ALA A 131 -15.52 12.96 10.35
CA ALA A 131 -16.45 13.82 9.62
C ALA A 131 -15.97 15.28 9.56
N LYS A 132 -15.57 15.86 10.70
CA LYS A 132 -15.01 17.22 10.75
C LYS A 132 -13.74 17.38 9.92
N ALA A 133 -12.88 16.36 9.91
CA ALA A 133 -11.69 16.36 9.09
C ALA A 133 -12.04 16.42 7.60
N PHE A 134 -13.01 15.63 7.14
CA PHE A 134 -13.41 15.62 5.73
C PHE A 134 -14.15 16.90 5.32
N ASP A 135 -15.01 17.46 6.18
CA ASP A 135 -15.66 18.76 5.94
C ASP A 135 -14.64 19.90 5.78
N ALA A 136 -13.51 19.80 6.47
CA ALA A 136 -12.44 20.81 6.46
C ALA A 136 -11.35 20.54 5.42
N ALA A 137 -11.32 19.36 4.80
CA ALA A 137 -10.30 18.99 3.82
C ALA A 137 -10.55 19.72 2.49
N PRO A 138 -9.51 20.28 1.85
CA PRO A 138 -9.68 20.96 0.58
C PRO A 138 -10.02 19.96 -0.55
N ALA A 139 -10.96 20.33 -1.41
CA ALA A 139 -11.13 19.66 -2.69
C ALA A 139 -9.92 19.98 -3.58
N ASN A 140 -9.26 18.94 -4.10
CA ASN A 140 -8.13 19.07 -5.00
C ASN A 140 -8.59 18.55 -6.37
N ALA A 141 -8.88 19.45 -7.30
CA ALA A 141 -9.24 19.11 -8.68
C ALA A 141 -7.99 18.71 -9.48
N GLY A 142 -8.19 18.00 -10.58
CA GLY A 142 -7.08 17.48 -11.37
C GLY A 142 -7.52 16.63 -12.55
N SER A 143 -6.62 15.75 -12.98
CA SER A 143 -6.89 14.73 -13.99
C SER A 143 -6.25 13.40 -13.61
N LEU A 144 -6.97 12.30 -13.81
CA LEU A 144 -6.53 10.93 -13.64
C LEU A 144 -6.55 10.26 -15.02
N ASP A 145 -5.39 9.82 -15.51
CA ASP A 145 -5.20 9.22 -16.84
C ASP A 145 -5.86 10.03 -17.99
N GLY A 146 -5.82 11.36 -17.86
CA GLY A 146 -6.40 12.31 -18.81
C GLY A 146 -7.88 12.64 -18.60
N GLN A 147 -8.59 11.97 -17.70
CA GLN A 147 -9.97 12.29 -17.33
C GLN A 147 -10.00 13.28 -16.16
N ARG A 148 -10.77 14.36 -16.31
CA ARG A 148 -10.94 15.40 -15.27
C ARG A 148 -11.72 14.88 -14.06
N PHE A 149 -11.34 15.34 -12.87
CA PHE A 149 -12.08 15.18 -11.61
C PHE A 149 -12.06 16.51 -10.83
N GLU A 150 -13.09 16.75 -10.03
CA GLU A 150 -13.24 17.93 -9.15
C GLU A 150 -12.65 17.68 -7.76
N TRP A 151 -12.62 16.42 -7.32
CA TRP A 151 -11.97 16.00 -6.08
C TRP A 151 -11.46 14.57 -6.20
N LEU A 152 -10.49 14.21 -5.36
CA LEU A 152 -9.97 12.85 -5.26
C LEU A 152 -9.75 12.50 -3.78
N ALA A 153 -10.08 11.28 -3.40
CA ALA A 153 -9.81 10.72 -2.08
C ALA A 153 -9.42 9.24 -2.20
N ASP A 154 -8.80 8.70 -1.17
CA ASP A 154 -8.82 7.25 -0.94
C ASP A 154 -10.22 6.83 -0.47
N ALA A 155 -10.74 5.73 -1.02
CA ALA A 155 -12.07 5.22 -0.66
C ALA A 155 -12.14 4.64 0.77
N ASP A 156 -11.00 4.39 1.42
CA ASP A 156 -10.97 4.08 2.86
C ASP A 156 -11.21 5.34 3.70
N SER A 157 -12.31 5.33 4.46
CA SER A 157 -12.78 6.47 5.28
C SER A 157 -11.88 6.77 6.49
N ARG A 158 -10.72 6.13 6.60
CA ARG A 158 -9.64 6.45 7.54
C ARG A 158 -8.57 7.37 6.94
N LEU A 159 -8.62 7.63 5.63
CA LEU A 159 -7.61 8.40 4.89
C LEU A 159 -8.19 9.62 4.17
N GLY A 160 -9.19 9.45 3.31
CA GLY A 160 -9.69 10.54 2.46
C GLY A 160 -8.59 11.09 1.52
N PRO A 161 -8.41 12.42 1.37
CA PRO A 161 -7.48 13.02 0.39
C PRO A 161 -6.00 12.97 0.84
N VAL A 162 -5.53 11.78 1.20
CA VAL A 162 -4.18 11.48 1.68
C VAL A 162 -3.62 10.26 0.95
N LEU A 163 -2.40 10.37 0.40
CA LEU A 163 -1.64 9.24 -0.11
C LEU A 163 -0.74 8.67 0.99
N GLU A 164 -0.81 7.37 1.23
CA GLU A 164 0.19 6.66 2.03
C GLU A 164 1.43 6.36 1.18
N VAL A 165 2.63 6.64 1.71
CA VAL A 165 3.89 6.35 1.01
C VAL A 165 4.98 5.87 1.96
N CYS A 166 5.85 4.98 1.49
CA CYS A 166 7.19 4.80 2.01
C CYS A 166 8.12 5.73 1.24
N LEU A 167 8.50 6.84 1.88
CA LEU A 167 9.31 7.91 1.31
C LEU A 167 10.61 8.02 2.10
N ASN A 168 11.77 7.86 1.44
CA ASN A 168 13.09 7.84 2.08
C ASN A 168 13.18 6.90 3.30
N GLY A 169 12.47 5.77 3.27
CA GLY A 169 12.44 4.79 4.35
C GLY A 169 11.51 5.11 5.52
N HIS A 170 10.67 6.13 5.39
CA HIS A 170 9.67 6.52 6.38
C HIS A 170 8.25 6.34 5.87
N TYR A 171 7.39 5.76 6.70
CA TYR A 171 5.96 5.72 6.46
C TYR A 171 5.38 7.13 6.66
N THR A 172 4.85 7.69 5.58
CA THR A 172 4.44 9.08 5.49
C THR A 172 3.05 9.18 4.89
N TRP A 173 2.23 10.08 5.45
CA TRP A 173 0.98 10.53 4.88
C TRP A 173 1.23 11.81 4.08
N VAL A 174 0.87 11.80 2.80
CA VAL A 174 1.01 12.94 1.89
C VAL A 174 -0.39 13.44 1.52
N PRO A 175 -0.88 14.52 2.13
CA PRO A 175 -2.09 15.20 1.67
C PRO A 175 -2.03 15.53 0.18
N PHE A 176 -3.10 15.28 -0.57
CA PHE A 176 -3.11 15.46 -2.03
C PHE A 176 -2.78 16.90 -2.47
N LYS A 177 -3.12 17.90 -1.67
CA LYS A 177 -2.74 19.31 -1.92
C LYS A 177 -1.23 19.56 -2.09
N HIS A 178 -0.40 18.65 -1.58
CA HIS A 178 1.06 18.77 -1.65
C HIS A 178 1.63 18.10 -2.90
N LEU A 179 0.81 17.38 -3.66
CA LEU A 179 1.18 16.71 -4.89
C LEU A 179 0.74 17.58 -6.08
N SER A 180 1.64 17.76 -7.04
CA SER A 180 1.31 18.29 -8.36
C SER A 180 1.16 17.16 -9.37
N LYS A 181 1.94 16.08 -9.21
CA LYS A 181 1.84 14.88 -10.05
C LYS A 181 2.18 13.61 -9.26
N VAL A 182 1.50 12.53 -9.59
CA VAL A 182 1.87 11.15 -9.21
C VAL A 182 1.92 10.32 -10.48
N HIS A 183 3.03 9.62 -10.71
CA HIS A 183 3.13 8.56 -11.70
C HIS A 183 3.25 7.22 -10.98
N PHE A 184 2.51 6.21 -11.40
CA PHE A 184 2.60 4.84 -10.90
C PHE A 184 3.14 3.93 -11.99
N ASP A 185 4.16 3.14 -11.65
CA ASP A 185 4.65 2.10 -12.54
C ASP A 185 3.59 0.97 -12.66
N ALA A 186 3.46 0.37 -13.83
CA ALA A 186 2.62 -0.81 -13.99
C ALA A 186 3.17 -1.97 -13.15
N PRO A 187 2.32 -2.81 -12.51
CA PRO A 187 2.81 -3.95 -11.74
C PRO A 187 3.58 -4.95 -12.61
N GLU A 188 4.79 -5.29 -12.21
CA GLU A 188 5.67 -6.24 -12.91
C GLU A 188 6.07 -7.43 -12.02
N ASP A 189 6.33 -7.16 -10.74
CA ASP A 189 6.77 -8.13 -9.74
C ASP A 189 5.66 -8.48 -8.76
N LEU A 190 5.73 -9.66 -8.12
CA LEU A 190 4.76 -10.08 -7.11
C LEU A 190 4.71 -9.12 -5.90
N ARG A 191 5.83 -8.46 -5.58
CA ARG A 191 5.88 -7.44 -4.52
C ARG A 191 5.05 -6.21 -4.84
N ASP A 192 4.71 -5.96 -6.10
CA ASP A 192 3.94 -4.78 -6.50
C ASP A 192 2.47 -4.91 -6.08
N CYS A 193 1.99 -6.14 -5.83
CA CYS A 193 0.73 -6.41 -5.12
C CYS A 193 0.77 -5.96 -3.64
N VAL A 194 1.93 -5.62 -3.11
CA VAL A 194 2.10 -5.09 -1.74
C VAL A 194 2.48 -3.62 -1.78
N TRP A 195 3.40 -3.24 -2.67
CA TRP A 195 3.91 -1.87 -2.81
C TRP A 195 4.05 -1.46 -4.28
N THR A 196 3.22 -0.53 -4.73
CA THR A 196 3.28 0.03 -6.08
C THR A 196 4.38 1.09 -6.14
N PRO A 197 5.38 0.96 -7.03
CA PRO A 197 6.36 2.02 -7.24
C PRO A 197 5.71 3.28 -7.81
N ALA A 198 6.10 4.43 -7.29
CA ALA A 198 5.59 5.72 -7.75
C ALA A 198 6.67 6.79 -7.81
N GLN A 199 6.53 7.73 -8.75
CA GLN A 199 7.26 8.99 -8.75
C GLN A 199 6.32 10.12 -8.37
N LEU A 200 6.71 10.89 -7.36
CA LEU A 200 5.93 11.97 -6.78
C LEU A 200 6.56 13.30 -7.17
N SER A 201 5.77 14.19 -7.73
CA SER A 201 6.09 15.61 -7.89
C SER A 201 5.28 16.42 -6.89
N PHE A 202 5.95 17.27 -6.13
CA PHE A 202 5.34 18.07 -5.09
C PHE A 202 5.10 19.51 -5.57
N THR A 203 4.12 20.19 -4.97
CA THR A 203 3.78 21.58 -5.29
C THR A 203 4.89 22.59 -4.95
N ASN A 204 5.87 22.19 -4.13
CA ASN A 204 7.07 22.99 -3.85
C ASN A 204 8.20 22.80 -4.87
N GLY A 205 7.96 22.05 -5.96
CA GLY A 205 8.93 21.76 -7.02
C GLY A 205 9.87 20.57 -6.74
N GLY A 206 9.76 19.94 -5.56
CA GLY A 206 10.51 18.72 -5.25
C GLY A 206 9.99 17.50 -6.01
N ASN A 207 10.88 16.53 -6.26
CA ASN A 207 10.51 15.23 -6.81
C ASN A 207 11.12 14.11 -5.97
N SER A 208 10.42 12.98 -5.86
CA SER A 208 10.96 11.80 -5.17
C SER A 208 10.36 10.50 -5.71
N VAL A 209 11.08 9.40 -5.50
CA VAL A 209 10.56 8.05 -5.72
C VAL A 209 10.01 7.52 -4.39
N ALA A 210 8.90 6.80 -4.45
CA ALA A 210 8.25 6.24 -3.28
C ALA A 210 7.67 4.86 -3.60
N LEU A 211 7.36 4.13 -2.53
CA LEU A 211 6.55 2.92 -2.61
C LEU A 211 5.20 3.21 -1.95
N VAL A 212 4.12 3.04 -2.70
CA VAL A 212 2.74 3.20 -2.21
C VAL A 212 2.21 1.84 -1.77
N PRO A 213 1.76 1.66 -0.53
CA PRO A 213 0.93 0.54 -0.13
C PRO A 213 -0.18 0.19 -1.12
N THR A 214 -0.02 -0.91 -1.88
CA THR A 214 -1.00 -1.35 -2.88
C THR A 214 -2.28 -1.88 -2.23
N ARG A 215 -2.18 -2.35 -0.99
CA ARG A 215 -3.29 -2.93 -0.25
C ARG A 215 -3.57 -2.18 1.04
N TYR A 216 -4.84 -2.20 1.44
CA TYR A 216 -5.26 -1.65 2.72
C TYR A 216 -4.66 -2.40 3.92
N PRO A 217 -4.44 -1.74 5.07
CA PRO A 217 -3.91 -2.37 6.28
C PRO A 217 -4.76 -3.56 6.74
N GLY A 218 -4.13 -4.69 7.04
CA GLY A 218 -4.80 -5.91 7.49
C GLY A 218 -5.10 -6.91 6.38
N SER A 219 -4.94 -6.51 5.10
CA SER A 219 -5.12 -7.40 3.94
C SER A 219 -4.21 -8.62 3.95
N GLU A 220 -3.04 -8.53 4.58
CA GLU A 220 -2.09 -9.62 4.74
C GLU A 220 -2.59 -10.73 5.67
N LYS A 221 -3.59 -10.44 6.51
CA LYS A 221 -4.20 -11.39 7.46
C LYS A 221 -5.43 -12.09 6.89
N SER A 222 -5.93 -11.65 5.73
CA SER A 222 -7.12 -12.25 5.11
C SER A 222 -6.87 -13.71 4.72
N ASP A 223 -7.88 -14.56 4.90
CA ASP A 223 -7.90 -15.94 4.40
C ASP A 223 -8.26 -16.02 2.92
N ASP A 224 -8.81 -14.95 2.34
CA ASP A 224 -9.01 -14.83 0.91
C ASP A 224 -7.68 -14.45 0.23
N GLY A 225 -7.13 -15.38 -0.54
CA GLY A 225 -5.90 -15.18 -1.28
C GLY A 225 -5.98 -14.08 -2.34
N LEU A 226 -7.16 -13.75 -2.85
CA LEU A 226 -7.35 -12.63 -3.80
C LEU A 226 -7.18 -11.27 -3.11
N ILE A 227 -7.59 -11.16 -1.84
CA ILE A 227 -7.32 -9.98 -1.00
C ILE A 227 -5.81 -9.89 -0.73
N ASN A 228 -5.17 -11.01 -0.40
CA ASN A 228 -3.72 -11.02 -0.19
C ASN A 228 -2.97 -10.58 -1.47
N LEU A 229 -3.45 -10.97 -2.65
CA LEU A 229 -2.80 -10.67 -3.94
C LEU A 229 -3.23 -9.35 -4.59
N ALA A 230 -4.00 -8.50 -3.89
CA ALA A 230 -4.54 -7.25 -4.43
C ALA A 230 -5.38 -7.45 -5.71
N ARG A 231 -6.08 -8.58 -5.86
CA ARG A 231 -6.96 -8.86 -7.01
C ARG A 231 -8.44 -8.61 -6.74
N LYS A 232 -8.72 -8.09 -5.55
CA LYS A 232 -10.06 -7.90 -5.01
C LYS A 232 -9.99 -6.80 -3.96
N THR A 233 -11.08 -6.05 -3.82
CA THR A 233 -11.31 -5.13 -2.71
C THR A 233 -12.60 -5.52 -2.01
N GLU A 234 -12.58 -5.55 -0.70
CA GLU A 234 -13.77 -5.72 0.16
C GLU A 234 -13.87 -4.57 1.14
N TRP A 235 -15.10 -4.17 1.45
CA TRP A 235 -15.40 -3.06 2.34
C TRP A 235 -15.98 -3.56 3.65
N GLN A 236 -15.36 -3.15 4.75
CA GLN A 236 -15.85 -3.42 6.10
C GLN A 236 -16.48 -2.14 6.65
N PRO A 237 -17.71 -2.21 7.21
CA PRO A 237 -18.33 -1.03 7.80
C PRO A 237 -17.50 -0.54 8.99
N LEU A 238 -17.27 0.77 9.02
CA LEU A 238 -16.74 1.47 10.17
C LEU A 238 -17.90 2.14 10.93
N PRO A 239 -17.73 2.42 12.23
CA PRO A 239 -18.71 3.22 12.95
C PRO A 239 -18.85 4.65 12.37
N GLY A 240 -20.08 5.16 12.38
CA GLY A 240 -20.47 6.40 11.70
C GLY A 240 -21.32 6.12 10.46
N GLU A 241 -21.89 7.16 9.88
CA GLU A 241 -22.70 7.04 8.66
C GLU A 241 -21.80 6.91 7.43
N GLU A 242 -22.07 5.90 6.58
CA GLU A 242 -21.41 5.69 5.28
C GLU A 242 -19.87 5.62 5.33
N ARG A 243 -19.31 5.08 6.42
CA ARG A 243 -17.85 4.89 6.56
C ARG A 243 -17.45 3.44 6.36
N TYR A 244 -16.35 3.24 5.64
CA TYR A 244 -15.84 1.90 5.32
C TYR A 244 -14.31 1.84 5.42
N ALA A 245 -13.80 0.70 5.89
CA ALA A 245 -12.39 0.34 5.83
C ALA A 245 -12.21 -0.70 4.73
N GLY A 246 -11.21 -0.51 3.89
CA GLY A 246 -10.93 -1.46 2.81
C GLY A 246 -10.09 -2.64 3.27
N LEU A 247 -10.24 -3.77 2.57
CA LEU A 247 -9.29 -4.88 2.51
C LEU A 247 -9.02 -5.21 1.05
N GLY A 248 -7.78 -5.55 0.74
CA GLY A 248 -7.35 -5.89 -0.62
C GLY A 248 -6.81 -4.67 -1.36
N GLN A 249 -7.01 -4.61 -2.67
CA GLN A 249 -6.46 -3.54 -3.51
C GLN A 249 -6.97 -2.17 -3.07
N ARG A 250 -6.06 -1.18 -3.00
CA ARG A 250 -6.41 0.21 -2.73
C ARG A 250 -7.22 0.79 -3.89
N VAL A 251 -8.26 1.54 -3.54
CA VAL A 251 -9.13 2.24 -4.48
C VAL A 251 -9.09 3.73 -4.17
N LEU A 252 -8.84 4.54 -5.19
CA LEU A 252 -9.09 5.98 -5.12
C LEU A 252 -10.49 6.25 -5.65
N THR A 253 -11.19 7.23 -5.09
CA THR A 253 -12.56 7.60 -5.47
C THR A 253 -12.64 9.09 -5.74
N SER A 254 -13.50 9.46 -6.70
CA SER A 254 -13.74 10.83 -7.16
C SER A 254 -15.18 11.00 -7.66
N ASP A 255 -15.54 12.21 -8.09
CA ASP A 255 -16.82 12.51 -8.73
C ASP A 255 -17.06 11.73 -10.04
N ILE A 256 -16.01 11.16 -10.64
CA ILE A 256 -16.09 10.33 -11.85
C ILE A 256 -16.11 8.82 -11.55
N GLY A 257 -16.10 8.42 -10.28
CA GLY A 257 -16.19 7.02 -9.85
C GLY A 257 -14.96 6.51 -9.12
N ASP A 258 -14.87 5.18 -9.02
CA ASP A 258 -13.80 4.46 -8.32
C ASP A 258 -12.69 4.01 -9.28
N HIS A 259 -11.45 4.08 -8.81
CA HIS A 259 -10.23 3.85 -9.57
C HIS A 259 -9.30 2.90 -8.82
N ASP A 260 -9.13 1.68 -9.33
CA ASP A 260 -8.20 0.71 -8.78
C ASP A 260 -6.75 1.21 -8.89
N LEU A 261 -6.02 1.27 -7.77
CA LEU A 261 -4.66 1.85 -7.74
C LEU A 261 -3.74 1.25 -8.81
N MET A 262 -3.75 -0.07 -8.99
CA MET A 262 -2.85 -0.72 -9.94
C MET A 262 -3.24 -0.47 -11.41
N ALA A 263 -4.40 0.11 -11.70
CA ALA A 263 -4.82 0.51 -13.03
C ALA A 263 -4.41 1.95 -13.38
N ILE A 264 -4.24 2.82 -12.37
CA ILE A 264 -3.90 4.24 -12.56
C ILE A 264 -2.46 4.41 -13.01
N ARG A 265 -2.17 5.32 -13.96
CA ARG A 265 -0.78 5.64 -14.36
C ARG A 265 -0.37 7.05 -14.01
N ASP A 266 -1.20 8.03 -14.28
CA ASP A 266 -0.89 9.44 -14.03
C ASP A 266 -2.04 10.14 -13.30
N ILE A 267 -1.72 10.76 -12.18
CA ILE A 267 -2.58 11.75 -11.51
C ILE A 267 -1.86 13.09 -11.60
N THR A 268 -2.55 14.12 -12.08
CA THR A 268 -2.06 15.50 -12.07
C THR A 268 -3.08 16.36 -11.33
N PHE A 269 -2.62 17.14 -10.35
CA PHE A 269 -3.48 18.05 -9.60
C PHE A 269 -3.32 19.48 -10.12
N ASP A 270 -4.41 20.23 -10.09
CA ASP A 270 -4.38 21.65 -10.45
C ASP A 270 -3.61 22.41 -9.38
N VAL A 271 -2.49 23.01 -9.76
CA VAL A 271 -1.71 23.86 -8.85
C VAL A 271 -2.31 25.25 -8.89
N THR A 272 -2.99 25.65 -7.81
CA THR A 272 -3.33 27.07 -7.62
C THR A 272 -2.05 27.83 -7.33
N GLU A 273 -1.62 28.70 -8.25
CA GLU A 273 -0.61 29.71 -7.93
C GLU A 273 -1.13 30.53 -6.74
N ALA A 274 -0.37 30.57 -5.66
CA ALA A 274 -0.65 31.47 -4.56
C ALA A 274 -0.45 32.91 -5.07
N SER A 275 -1.55 33.57 -5.42
CA SER A 275 -1.60 35.01 -5.70
C SER A 275 -1.27 35.84 -4.48
#